data_AF-A0A7J7J1P3-F1
#
_entry.id   AF-A0A7J7J1P3-F1
#
_cell.length_a   1.000
_cell.length_b   1.000
_cell.length_c   1.000
_cell.angle_alpha   90.00
_cell.angle_beta   90.00
_cell.angle_gamma   90.00
#
_symmetry.space_group_name_H-M   'P 1'
#
loop_
_entity.id
_entity.type
_entity.pdbx_description
1 polymer ?
#
loop_
_entity_poly.entity_id
_entity_poly.type
_entity_poly.pdbx_seq_one_letter_code
_entity_poly.pdbx_strand_id
1 'polypeptide(L)'
;MLVFTSTEIARVGRLSIVLTGENDAESSFMKFPNEADCKSAHTILKELTHSDRKSVFTNRTDKDSATQYFQFYSYLSQQQNMMQDYVRTNTYQHAMLVNMADFSGKVVLDVGAGSGILSFFAIQAGAKKVYAVEASNMAQHCEALVKANGLADKIHVIAGKIEETKLPEMVDTIISEPIGYMLFNERMIETYLHAKKFLKPNGKMFPTEGHLYVAPFCDEALFQEQSMKPNFWCHTSFHGVNLTSLRESAFEETFKQPIVDTFHISSCLAAANKYPCDFLALNEQDLYVIDVPLMFTITTSGYIHGLAFWFDLAFKGSSETVWLSTSPMEPLTHWYQVRCLLQSPVYVHQGQNVSAHLTMRANSRQSYDVEISVSHPGTSVKSTNVLDLKNPYFRYGNQVIAPSLQANEVSPTEQYYASNGYHTNMVNTKPLPAHEQQVQNLANFTAVSISGAGYGCSQYGFK
;
A
#
# COMPACT_ATOMS: atom_id res chain seq x y z
N MET A 1 -29.04 -37.42 -8.54
CA MET A 1 -27.82 -36.67 -8.23
C MET A 1 -28.27 -35.24 -7.96
N LEU A 2 -28.06 -34.72 -6.76
CA LEU A 2 -28.40 -33.34 -6.43
C LEU A 2 -27.23 -32.46 -6.86
N VAL A 3 -27.48 -31.50 -7.75
CA VAL A 3 -26.49 -30.49 -8.15
C VAL A 3 -26.71 -29.31 -7.22
N PHE A 4 -25.70 -29.00 -6.41
CA PHE A 4 -25.74 -27.84 -5.50
C PHE A 4 -25.25 -26.60 -6.23
N THR A 5 -25.61 -25.41 -5.76
CA THR A 5 -25.13 -24.13 -6.32
C THR A 5 -23.61 -24.05 -6.36
N SER A 6 -22.92 -24.67 -5.40
CA SER A 6 -21.45 -24.78 -5.36
C SER A 6 -20.84 -25.80 -6.33
N THR A 7 -21.63 -26.49 -7.15
CA THR A 7 -21.12 -27.54 -8.04
C THR A 7 -20.72 -26.96 -9.39
N GLU A 8 -19.42 -26.70 -9.57
CA GLU A 8 -18.84 -26.16 -10.82
C GLU A 8 -19.03 -27.10 -12.01
N ILE A 9 -18.81 -28.41 -11.82
CA ILE A 9 -18.96 -29.43 -12.86
C ILE A 9 -19.66 -30.67 -12.30
N ALA A 10 -20.77 -31.05 -12.91
CA ALA A 10 -21.48 -32.29 -12.60
C ALA A 10 -21.78 -33.11 -13.85
N ARG A 11 -21.46 -34.40 -13.82
CA ARG A 11 -21.93 -35.33 -14.84
C ARG A 11 -23.38 -35.73 -14.55
N VAL A 12 -24.29 -35.45 -15.48
CA VAL A 12 -25.71 -35.77 -15.35
C VAL A 12 -26.02 -36.94 -16.28
N GLY A 13 -26.16 -38.13 -15.71
CA GLY A 13 -26.37 -39.36 -16.48
C GLY A 13 -25.11 -39.79 -17.27
N ARG A 14 -25.29 -40.60 -18.32
CA ARG A 14 -24.15 -41.18 -19.05
C ARG A 14 -23.58 -40.30 -20.16
N LEU A 15 -24.36 -39.32 -20.64
CA LEU A 15 -24.10 -38.58 -21.88
C LEU A 15 -24.12 -37.06 -21.70
N SER A 16 -24.16 -36.55 -20.47
CA SER A 16 -24.31 -35.11 -20.27
C SER A 16 -23.51 -34.57 -19.09
N ILE A 17 -23.14 -33.30 -19.20
CA ILE A 17 -22.36 -32.55 -18.22
C ILE A 17 -23.05 -31.19 -18.03
N VAL A 18 -23.16 -30.75 -16.78
CA VAL A 18 -23.56 -29.40 -16.39
C VAL A 18 -22.32 -28.65 -15.92
N LEU A 19 -22.14 -27.43 -16.40
CA LEU A 19 -21.16 -26.46 -15.95
C LEU A 19 -21.86 -25.27 -15.31
N THR A 20 -21.39 -24.84 -14.14
CA THR A 20 -21.89 -23.66 -13.43
C THR A 20 -20.79 -22.59 -13.41
N GLY A 21 -21.06 -21.39 -13.92
CA GLY A 21 -20.07 -20.30 -13.96
C GLY A 21 -19.86 -19.62 -12.59
N GLU A 22 -18.72 -18.94 -12.40
CA GLU A 22 -18.26 -18.37 -11.11
C GLU A 22 -19.20 -17.31 -10.49
N ASN A 23 -20.15 -16.76 -11.24
CA ASN A 23 -21.10 -15.75 -10.76
C ASN A 23 -22.51 -16.30 -10.48
N ASP A 24 -22.70 -17.63 -10.43
CA ASP A 24 -23.97 -18.33 -10.13
C ASP A 24 -25.18 -17.96 -11.03
N ALA A 25 -24.97 -17.15 -12.07
CA ALA A 25 -26.04 -16.60 -12.90
C ALA A 25 -26.39 -17.45 -14.13
N GLU A 26 -25.45 -18.29 -14.61
CA GLU A 26 -25.64 -19.10 -15.83
C GLU A 26 -25.07 -20.52 -15.66
N SER A 27 -25.90 -21.52 -15.93
CA SER A 27 -25.48 -22.92 -16.06
C SER A 27 -25.57 -23.37 -17.50
N SER A 28 -24.48 -23.95 -18.02
CA SER A 28 -24.42 -24.51 -19.37
C SER A 28 -24.57 -26.03 -19.33
N PHE A 29 -25.43 -26.57 -20.18
CA PHE A 29 -25.65 -28.01 -20.32
C PHE A 29 -25.09 -28.52 -21.64
N MET A 30 -24.20 -29.51 -21.57
CA MET A 30 -23.63 -30.17 -22.75
C MET A 30 -24.08 -31.62 -22.83
N LYS A 31 -24.54 -32.03 -24.02
CA LYS A 31 -24.90 -33.41 -24.34
C LYS A 31 -23.96 -33.98 -25.39
N PHE A 32 -23.49 -35.19 -25.15
CA PHE A 32 -22.51 -35.88 -25.98
C PHE A 32 -23.17 -37.04 -26.75
N PRO A 33 -22.67 -37.34 -27.97
CA PRO A 33 -23.24 -38.38 -28.82
C PRO A 33 -22.96 -39.80 -28.29
N ASN A 34 -21.90 -39.99 -27.52
CA ASN A 34 -21.57 -41.29 -26.89
C ASN A 34 -20.90 -41.10 -25.52
N GLU A 35 -20.83 -42.21 -24.76
CA GLU A 35 -20.31 -42.19 -23.38
C GLU A 35 -18.79 -41.98 -23.32
N ALA A 36 -18.04 -42.40 -24.35
CA ALA A 36 -16.60 -42.21 -24.40
C ALA A 36 -16.25 -40.72 -24.50
N ASP A 37 -16.93 -39.99 -25.38
CA ASP A 37 -16.76 -38.54 -25.54
C ASP A 37 -17.19 -37.79 -24.28
N CYS A 38 -18.31 -38.18 -23.66
CA CYS A 38 -18.75 -37.60 -22.38
C CYS A 38 -17.71 -37.81 -21.27
N LYS A 39 -17.11 -39.01 -21.19
CA LYS A 39 -16.06 -39.30 -20.20
C LYS A 39 -14.79 -38.50 -20.48
N SER A 40 -14.32 -38.47 -21.73
CA SER A 40 -13.14 -37.71 -22.13
C SER A 40 -13.33 -36.21 -21.87
N ALA A 41 -14.48 -35.64 -22.26
CA ALA A 41 -14.81 -34.25 -21.98
C ALA A 41 -14.91 -33.97 -20.47
N HIS A 42 -15.53 -34.87 -19.69
CA HIS A 42 -15.59 -34.72 -18.23
C HIS A 42 -14.20 -34.75 -17.59
N THR A 43 -13.31 -35.62 -18.06
CA THR A 43 -11.91 -35.68 -17.58
C THR A 43 -11.15 -34.40 -17.95
N ILE A 44 -11.25 -33.93 -19.20
CA ILE A 44 -10.60 -32.70 -19.66
C ILE A 44 -11.14 -31.50 -18.89
N LEU A 45 -12.45 -31.38 -18.73
CA LEU A 45 -13.07 -30.28 -18.00
C LEU A 45 -12.71 -30.33 -16.51
N LYS A 46 -12.65 -31.52 -15.90
CA LYS A 46 -12.11 -31.71 -14.56
C LYS A 46 -10.64 -31.36 -14.46
N GLU A 47 -9.83 -31.66 -15.47
CA GLU A 47 -8.42 -31.27 -15.53
C GLU A 47 -8.26 -29.77 -15.77
N LEU A 48 -9.21 -29.10 -16.42
CA LEU A 48 -9.21 -27.64 -16.57
C LEU A 48 -9.64 -26.96 -15.26
N THR A 49 -10.62 -27.49 -14.54
CA THR A 49 -11.02 -26.98 -13.21
C THR A 49 -10.07 -27.40 -12.09
N HIS A 50 -9.43 -28.57 -12.20
CA HIS A 50 -8.35 -29.03 -11.30
C HIS A 50 -6.97 -28.68 -11.82
N SER A 51 -6.83 -27.99 -12.95
CA SER A 51 -5.62 -27.22 -13.27
C SER A 51 -5.63 -25.98 -12.40
N ASP A 52 -5.52 -26.27 -11.10
CA ASP A 52 -5.23 -25.41 -9.98
C ASP A 52 -3.79 -24.91 -10.18
N ARG A 53 -3.49 -24.28 -11.33
CA ARG A 53 -2.45 -23.26 -11.38
C ARG A 53 -3.02 -22.05 -10.65
N LYS A 54 -3.28 -22.24 -9.35
CA LYS A 54 -3.57 -21.16 -8.42
C LYS A 54 -2.46 -20.16 -8.64
N SER A 55 -2.85 -18.95 -9.00
CA SER A 55 -1.91 -17.86 -9.19
C SER A 55 -1.09 -17.67 -7.91
N VAL A 56 0.10 -17.11 -8.04
CA VAL A 56 0.96 -16.81 -6.88
C VAL A 56 0.18 -15.99 -5.85
N PHE A 57 -0.64 -15.03 -6.30
CA PHE A 57 -1.56 -14.25 -5.48
C PHE A 57 -2.54 -15.11 -4.69
N THR A 58 -3.25 -16.03 -5.36
CA THR A 58 -4.27 -16.89 -4.73
C THR A 58 -3.65 -17.87 -3.73
N ASN A 59 -2.41 -18.32 -3.96
CA ASN A 59 -1.71 -19.20 -3.01
C ASN A 59 -1.29 -18.49 -1.73
N ARG A 60 -0.98 -17.19 -1.78
CA ARG A 60 -0.49 -16.43 -0.62
C ARG A 60 -1.56 -15.65 0.15
N THR A 61 -2.76 -15.56 -0.41
CA THR A 61 -3.81 -14.64 0.07
C THR A 61 -5.08 -15.39 0.43
N ASP A 62 -5.61 -15.13 1.61
CA ASP A 62 -6.93 -15.60 2.01
C ASP A 62 -8.03 -15.00 1.11
N LYS A 63 -9.02 -15.83 0.75
CA LYS A 63 -10.06 -15.45 -0.23
C LYS A 63 -10.89 -14.26 0.25
N ASP A 64 -11.30 -14.26 1.52
CA ASP A 64 -12.15 -13.21 2.06
C ASP A 64 -11.36 -11.89 2.18
N SER A 65 -10.09 -11.97 2.58
CA SER A 65 -9.18 -10.82 2.55
C SER A 65 -9.07 -10.23 1.14
N ALA A 66 -8.82 -11.06 0.13
CA ALA A 66 -8.69 -10.61 -1.25
C ALA A 66 -9.99 -9.95 -1.77
N THR A 67 -11.15 -10.55 -1.49
CA THR A 67 -12.43 -9.98 -1.89
C THR A 67 -12.67 -8.62 -1.23
N GLN A 68 -12.45 -8.50 0.08
CA GLN A 68 -12.60 -7.23 0.79
C GLN A 68 -11.64 -6.16 0.27
N TYR A 69 -10.39 -6.54 -0.02
CA TYR A 69 -9.38 -5.66 -0.59
C TYR A 69 -9.82 -5.07 -1.93
N PHE A 70 -10.19 -5.91 -2.90
CA PHE A 70 -10.59 -5.41 -4.23
C PHE A 70 -11.92 -4.64 -4.19
N GLN A 71 -12.84 -5.02 -3.29
CA GLN A 71 -14.06 -4.22 -3.06
C GLN A 71 -13.72 -2.83 -2.53
N PHE A 72 -12.82 -2.73 -1.55
CA PHE A 72 -12.38 -1.44 -1.01
C PHE A 72 -11.82 -0.53 -2.11
N TYR A 73 -10.93 -1.05 -2.96
CA TYR A 73 -10.31 -0.27 -4.04
C TYR A 73 -11.24 0.01 -5.24
N SER A 74 -12.40 -0.65 -5.31
CA SER A 74 -13.43 -0.38 -6.30
C SER A 74 -14.30 0.85 -6.00
N TYR A 75 -14.21 1.43 -4.80
CA TYR A 75 -14.96 2.65 -4.47
C TYR A 75 -14.25 3.91 -4.98
N LEU A 76 -14.96 4.73 -5.77
CA LEU A 76 -14.46 6.02 -6.27
C LEU A 76 -14.02 6.96 -5.14
N SER A 77 -14.66 6.91 -3.98
CA SER A 77 -14.27 7.71 -2.81
C SER A 77 -12.86 7.36 -2.32
N GLN A 78 -12.45 6.09 -2.39
CA GLN A 78 -11.10 5.68 -1.99
C GLN A 78 -10.06 6.14 -3.02
N GLN A 79 -10.37 6.02 -4.31
CA GLN A 79 -9.53 6.58 -5.37
C GLN A 79 -9.40 8.10 -5.24
N GLN A 80 -10.49 8.79 -4.91
CA GLN A 80 -10.49 10.23 -4.66
C GLN A 80 -9.59 10.60 -3.46
N ASN A 81 -9.68 9.88 -2.34
CA ASN A 81 -8.82 10.10 -1.17
C ASN A 81 -7.33 10.03 -1.56
N MET A 82 -6.96 9.01 -2.34
CA MET A 82 -5.60 8.83 -2.84
C MET A 82 -5.17 9.94 -3.80
N MET A 83 -6.04 10.35 -4.72
CA MET A 83 -5.75 11.42 -5.69
C MET A 83 -5.72 12.83 -5.08
N GLN A 84 -6.46 13.05 -3.99
CA GLN A 84 -6.48 14.32 -3.26
C GLN A 84 -5.26 14.50 -2.34
N ASP A 85 -4.52 13.42 -2.05
CA ASP A 85 -3.16 13.54 -1.53
C ASP A 85 -2.27 14.16 -2.62
N TYR A 86 -2.14 15.48 -2.54
CA TYR A 86 -1.39 16.28 -3.50
C TYR A 86 0.10 15.92 -3.47
N VAL A 87 0.68 15.71 -2.29
CA VAL A 87 2.11 15.37 -2.15
C VAL A 87 2.39 14.08 -2.89
N ARG A 88 1.56 13.05 -2.68
CA ARG A 88 1.64 11.80 -3.44
C ARG A 88 1.49 12.04 -4.94
N THR A 89 0.32 12.53 -5.37
CA THR A 89 -0.06 12.55 -6.78
C THR A 89 0.87 13.43 -7.61
N ASN A 90 1.23 14.61 -7.08
CA ASN A 90 2.14 15.54 -7.72
C ASN A 90 3.57 15.00 -7.81
N THR A 91 4.07 14.31 -6.76
CA THR A 91 5.44 13.77 -6.80
C THR A 91 5.59 12.67 -7.83
N TYR A 92 4.58 11.80 -7.98
CA TYR A 92 4.54 10.81 -9.06
C TYR A 92 4.54 11.47 -10.45
N GLN A 93 3.66 12.45 -10.68
CA GLN A 93 3.62 13.18 -11.95
C GLN A 93 4.97 13.85 -12.24
N HIS A 94 5.51 14.56 -11.26
CA HIS A 94 6.78 15.27 -11.38
C HIS A 94 7.93 14.32 -11.70
N ALA A 95 8.04 13.19 -10.98
CA ALA A 95 9.07 12.18 -11.20
C ALA A 95 9.06 11.67 -12.65
N MET A 96 7.88 11.49 -13.25
CA MET A 96 7.74 11.03 -14.62
C MET A 96 8.05 12.15 -15.64
N LEU A 97 7.61 13.38 -15.38
CA LEU A 97 7.83 14.52 -16.28
C LEU A 97 9.27 15.02 -16.29
N VAL A 98 10.01 15.01 -15.18
CA VAL A 98 11.44 15.38 -15.20
C VAL A 98 12.30 14.29 -15.82
N ASN A 99 11.81 13.05 -15.84
CA ASN A 99 12.48 11.89 -16.43
C ASN A 99 11.82 11.43 -17.73
N MET A 100 11.32 12.37 -18.57
CA MET A 100 10.69 12.06 -19.86
C MET A 100 11.49 11.10 -20.75
N ALA A 101 12.82 11.08 -20.66
CA ALA A 101 13.65 10.14 -21.42
C ALA A 101 13.34 8.65 -21.13
N ASP A 102 12.83 8.36 -19.93
CA ASP A 102 12.43 7.02 -19.51
C ASP A 102 11.02 6.64 -20.00
N PHE A 103 10.22 7.60 -20.49
CA PHE A 103 8.84 7.39 -20.93
C PHE A 103 8.62 7.67 -22.42
N SER A 104 9.29 8.67 -22.99
CA SER A 104 9.06 9.15 -24.36
C SER A 104 9.29 8.06 -25.40
N GLY A 105 8.24 7.74 -26.17
CA GLY A 105 8.26 6.68 -27.18
C GLY A 105 8.31 5.25 -26.60
N LYS A 106 8.21 5.08 -25.29
CA LYS A 106 8.32 3.79 -24.59
C LYS A 106 6.98 3.10 -24.36
N VAL A 107 7.05 1.80 -24.08
CA VAL A 107 5.91 0.99 -23.63
C VAL A 107 5.96 0.87 -22.11
N VAL A 108 4.87 1.21 -21.44
CA VAL A 108 4.78 1.27 -19.97
C VAL A 108 3.75 0.27 -19.44
N LEU A 109 4.01 -0.32 -18.28
CA LEU A 109 3.03 -1.10 -17.52
C LEU A 109 2.69 -0.36 -16.23
N ASP A 110 1.41 -0.11 -15.99
CA ASP A 110 0.86 0.45 -14.75
C ASP A 110 0.21 -0.69 -13.96
N VAL A 111 0.80 -1.01 -12.80
CA VAL A 111 0.42 -2.16 -11.95
C VAL A 111 -0.52 -1.70 -10.85
N GLY A 112 -1.75 -2.22 -10.85
CA GLY A 112 -2.80 -1.76 -9.93
C GLY A 112 -3.24 -0.35 -10.29
N ALA A 113 -3.62 -0.15 -11.55
CA ALA A 113 -3.78 1.18 -12.14
C ALA A 113 -4.87 2.03 -11.45
N GLY A 114 -5.81 1.41 -10.72
CA GLY A 114 -6.91 2.11 -10.07
C GLY A 114 -7.71 2.92 -11.09
N SER A 115 -7.83 4.23 -10.86
CA SER A 115 -8.46 5.17 -11.80
C SER A 115 -7.69 5.39 -13.12
N GLY A 116 -6.43 4.93 -13.20
CA GLY A 116 -5.52 5.10 -14.32
C GLY A 116 -4.67 6.37 -14.24
N ILE A 117 -4.68 7.11 -13.12
CA ILE A 117 -4.02 8.42 -13.02
C ILE A 117 -2.53 8.39 -13.40
N LEU A 118 -1.79 7.35 -12.99
CA LEU A 118 -0.37 7.19 -13.34
C LEU A 118 -0.18 6.88 -14.84
N SER A 119 -1.09 6.09 -15.43
CA SER A 119 -1.13 5.88 -16.88
C SER A 119 -1.29 7.18 -17.67
N PHE A 120 -2.13 8.13 -17.20
CA PHE A 120 -2.24 9.45 -17.82
C PHE A 120 -0.93 10.24 -17.71
N PHE A 121 -0.24 10.19 -16.57
CA PHE A 121 1.06 10.85 -16.41
C PHE A 121 2.13 10.25 -17.32
N ALA A 122 2.11 8.94 -17.56
CA ALA A 122 3.00 8.29 -18.53
C ALA A 122 2.77 8.83 -19.94
N ILE A 123 1.51 8.97 -20.37
CA ILE A 123 1.18 9.57 -21.66
C ILE A 123 1.62 11.04 -21.74
N GLN A 124 1.44 11.82 -20.67
CA GLN A 124 1.92 13.21 -20.60
C GLN A 124 3.45 13.29 -20.73
N ALA A 125 4.18 12.33 -20.16
CA ALA A 125 5.64 12.19 -20.31
C ALA A 125 6.08 11.63 -21.68
N GLY A 126 5.13 11.37 -22.60
CA GLY A 126 5.39 10.96 -23.97
C GLY A 126 5.36 9.46 -24.22
N ALA A 127 4.84 8.64 -23.30
CA ALA A 127 4.71 7.20 -23.51
C ALA A 127 3.95 6.89 -24.81
N LYS A 128 4.51 5.95 -25.59
CA LYS A 128 3.89 5.48 -26.83
C LYS A 128 2.64 4.68 -26.53
N LYS A 129 2.68 3.86 -25.47
CA LYS A 129 1.63 2.94 -25.07
C LYS A 129 1.74 2.63 -23.58
N VAL A 130 0.60 2.49 -22.91
CA VAL A 130 0.51 2.05 -21.52
C VAL A 130 -0.44 0.86 -21.42
N TYR A 131 -0.01 -0.20 -20.74
CA TYR A 131 -0.88 -1.28 -20.28
C TYR A 131 -1.27 -0.99 -18.83
N ALA A 132 -2.54 -0.68 -18.59
CA ALA A 132 -3.06 -0.36 -17.27
C ALA A 132 -3.77 -1.59 -16.70
N VAL A 133 -3.11 -2.34 -15.82
CA VAL A 133 -3.67 -3.57 -15.24
C VAL A 133 -4.32 -3.25 -13.90
N GLU A 134 -5.61 -3.54 -13.77
CA GLU A 134 -6.40 -3.28 -12.57
C GLU A 134 -7.29 -4.48 -12.26
N ALA A 135 -7.20 -5.01 -11.04
CA ALA A 135 -7.88 -6.25 -10.66
C ALA A 135 -9.30 -6.03 -10.14
N SER A 136 -9.62 -4.84 -9.61
CA SER A 136 -10.95 -4.50 -9.13
C SER A 136 -11.86 -3.99 -10.25
N ASN A 137 -13.14 -3.79 -9.91
CA ASN A 137 -14.11 -3.17 -10.83
C ASN A 137 -13.77 -1.72 -11.18
N MET A 138 -12.77 -1.10 -10.53
CA MET A 138 -12.25 0.22 -10.91
C MET A 138 -11.72 0.25 -12.35
N ALA A 139 -11.33 -0.90 -12.92
CA ALA A 139 -10.95 -1.03 -14.33
C ALA A 139 -12.00 -0.45 -15.29
N GLN A 140 -13.30 -0.59 -14.98
CA GLN A 140 -14.38 -0.04 -15.80
C GLN A 140 -14.40 1.50 -15.78
N HIS A 141 -14.13 2.10 -14.62
CA HIS A 141 -14.02 3.55 -14.47
C HIS A 141 -12.75 4.09 -15.11
N CYS A 142 -11.64 3.38 -14.99
CA CYS A 142 -10.39 3.67 -15.69
C CYS A 142 -10.62 3.71 -17.21
N GLU A 143 -11.27 2.69 -17.77
CA GLU A 143 -11.57 2.65 -19.21
C GLU A 143 -12.52 3.78 -19.65
N ALA A 144 -13.53 4.10 -18.84
CA ALA A 144 -14.40 5.25 -19.09
C ALA A 144 -13.62 6.58 -19.13
N LEU A 145 -12.68 6.78 -18.19
CA LEU A 145 -11.77 7.93 -18.14
C LEU A 145 -10.86 7.99 -19.36
N VAL A 146 -10.24 6.87 -19.74
CA VAL A 146 -9.36 6.77 -20.92
C VAL A 146 -10.11 7.16 -22.19
N LYS A 147 -11.33 6.64 -22.38
CA LYS A 147 -12.18 6.95 -23.52
C LYS A 147 -12.60 8.43 -23.53
N ALA A 148 -13.01 8.97 -22.38
CA ALA A 148 -13.43 10.36 -22.26
C ALA A 148 -12.30 11.36 -22.59
N ASN A 149 -11.05 10.97 -22.36
CA ASN A 149 -9.86 11.77 -22.69
C ASN A 149 -9.28 11.49 -24.09
N GLY A 150 -9.94 10.64 -24.90
CA GLY A 150 -9.50 10.35 -26.27
C GLY A 150 -8.15 9.61 -26.35
N LEU A 151 -7.83 8.79 -25.34
CA LEU A 151 -6.55 8.08 -25.23
C LEU A 151 -6.67 6.54 -25.37
N ALA A 152 -7.80 6.05 -25.88
CA ALA A 152 -8.06 4.60 -26.01
C ALA A 152 -7.12 3.87 -26.98
N ASP A 153 -6.44 4.60 -27.86
CA ASP A 153 -5.39 4.08 -28.75
C ASP A 153 -4.03 3.93 -28.06
N LYS A 154 -3.82 4.56 -26.90
CA LYS A 154 -2.54 4.59 -26.18
C LYS A 154 -2.58 3.91 -24.82
N ILE A 155 -3.68 4.04 -24.07
CA ILE A 155 -3.86 3.39 -22.76
C ILE A 155 -4.80 2.20 -22.94
N HIS A 156 -4.27 0.99 -22.73
CA HIS A 156 -5.03 -0.25 -22.81
C HIS A 156 -5.30 -0.77 -21.40
N VAL A 157 -6.56 -0.69 -20.97
CA VAL A 157 -6.99 -1.19 -19.67
C VAL A 157 -7.16 -2.70 -19.74
N ILE A 158 -6.58 -3.42 -18.78
CA ILE A 158 -6.67 -4.87 -18.66
C ILE A 158 -7.24 -5.18 -17.27
N ALA A 159 -8.49 -5.64 -17.24
CA ALA A 159 -9.11 -6.10 -16.01
C ALA A 159 -8.52 -7.45 -15.60
N GLY A 160 -7.83 -7.49 -14.46
CA GLY A 160 -7.24 -8.73 -13.94
C GLY A 160 -6.05 -8.51 -13.00
N LYS A 161 -5.58 -9.60 -12.40
CA LYS A 161 -4.39 -9.60 -11.54
C LYS A 161 -3.13 -9.74 -12.38
N ILE A 162 -2.04 -9.08 -11.99
CA ILE A 162 -0.73 -9.15 -12.69
C ILE A 162 -0.19 -10.58 -12.78
N GLU A 163 -0.42 -11.38 -11.74
CA GLU A 163 0.02 -12.77 -11.64
C GLU A 163 -0.64 -13.65 -12.70
N GLU A 164 -1.85 -13.32 -13.12
CA GLU A 164 -2.70 -14.08 -14.05
C GLU A 164 -2.71 -13.47 -15.47
N THR A 165 -2.35 -12.19 -15.59
CA THR A 165 -2.36 -11.43 -16.84
C THR A 165 -1.26 -11.90 -17.80
N LYS A 166 -1.51 -11.73 -19.10
CA LYS A 166 -0.51 -11.86 -20.17
C LYS A 166 -0.45 -10.55 -20.95
N LEU A 167 0.75 -10.04 -21.18
CA LEU A 167 0.98 -8.89 -22.05
C LEU A 167 1.49 -9.36 -23.43
N PRO A 168 1.11 -8.66 -24.51
CA PRO A 168 1.53 -9.04 -25.86
C PRO A 168 2.99 -8.67 -26.18
N GLU A 169 3.61 -7.79 -25.38
CA GLU A 169 5.00 -7.35 -25.54
C GLU A 169 5.62 -7.03 -24.17
N MET A 170 6.96 -7.05 -24.10
CA MET A 170 7.71 -6.60 -22.92
C MET A 170 7.69 -5.08 -22.82
N VAL A 171 7.76 -4.53 -21.61
CA VAL A 171 7.68 -3.09 -21.33
C VAL A 171 9.05 -2.50 -20.98
N ASP A 172 9.25 -1.22 -21.28
CA ASP A 172 10.47 -0.48 -20.95
C ASP A 172 10.46 0.04 -19.50
N THR A 173 9.28 0.36 -18.98
CA THR A 173 9.10 0.91 -17.63
C THR A 173 7.87 0.31 -16.97
N ILE A 174 8.00 -0.07 -15.70
CA ILE A 174 6.86 -0.40 -14.84
C ILE A 174 6.67 0.76 -13.86
N ILE A 175 5.42 1.21 -13.74
CA ILE A 175 4.99 2.19 -12.76
C ILE A 175 3.95 1.55 -11.83
N SER A 176 3.94 1.95 -10.57
CA SER A 176 2.94 1.53 -9.60
C SER A 176 2.95 2.45 -8.39
N GLU A 177 1.86 2.45 -7.65
CA GLU A 177 1.84 2.88 -6.26
C GLU A 177 1.48 1.65 -5.39
N PRO A 178 2.48 0.84 -4.97
CA PRO A 178 2.23 -0.41 -4.26
C PRO A 178 2.41 -0.30 -2.74
N ILE A 179 2.36 0.92 -2.18
CA ILE A 179 2.88 1.22 -0.84
C ILE A 179 1.77 1.34 0.18
N GLY A 180 1.84 0.50 1.22
CA GLY A 180 0.98 0.59 2.39
C GLY A 180 1.67 1.24 3.58
N TYR A 181 0.98 1.21 4.73
CA TYR A 181 1.58 1.55 6.03
C TYR A 181 2.89 0.78 6.28
N MET A 182 3.85 1.45 6.93
CA MET A 182 5.20 0.91 7.15
C MET A 182 5.86 0.39 5.87
N LEU A 183 5.62 1.03 4.71
CA LEU A 183 6.08 0.63 3.38
C LEU A 183 5.42 -0.66 2.84
N PHE A 184 5.28 -1.69 3.67
CA PHE A 184 5.01 -3.06 3.23
C PHE A 184 3.55 -3.53 3.37
N ASN A 185 2.72 -2.85 4.17
CA ASN A 185 1.33 -3.30 4.37
C ASN A 185 0.60 -3.49 3.03
N GLU A 186 -0.44 -4.33 3.02
CA GLU A 186 -1.20 -4.72 1.81
C GLU A 186 -0.48 -5.71 0.89
N ARG A 187 0.83 -5.91 1.10
CA ARG A 187 1.67 -6.86 0.35
C ARG A 187 1.65 -6.62 -1.17
N MET A 188 1.28 -5.43 -1.61
CA MET A 188 1.19 -5.07 -3.04
C MET A 188 2.58 -4.96 -3.69
N ILE A 189 3.64 -4.70 -2.90
CA ILE A 189 5.03 -4.74 -3.39
C ILE A 189 5.33 -6.11 -4.01
N GLU A 190 4.82 -7.22 -3.49
CA GLU A 190 5.07 -8.53 -4.10
C GLU A 190 4.46 -8.62 -5.52
N THR A 191 3.27 -8.06 -5.73
CA THR A 191 2.65 -7.95 -7.07
C THR A 191 3.45 -7.02 -7.99
N TYR A 192 4.00 -5.93 -7.44
CA TYR A 192 4.88 -5.03 -8.17
C TYR A 192 6.19 -5.71 -8.61
N LEU A 193 6.82 -6.50 -7.72
CA LEU A 193 7.99 -7.31 -8.05
C LEU A 193 7.65 -8.41 -9.07
N HIS A 194 6.48 -9.05 -8.96
CA HIS A 194 6.02 -10.06 -9.91
C HIS A 194 5.90 -9.50 -11.34
N ALA A 195 5.52 -8.23 -11.47
CA ALA A 195 5.39 -7.56 -12.76
C ALA A 195 6.72 -7.48 -13.53
N LYS A 196 7.88 -7.61 -12.87
CA LYS A 196 9.20 -7.64 -13.52
C LYS A 196 9.34 -8.71 -14.59
N LYS A 197 8.52 -9.76 -14.56
CA LYS A 197 8.43 -10.76 -15.65
C LYS A 197 8.10 -10.15 -17.03
N PHE A 198 7.51 -8.94 -17.05
CA PHE A 198 7.22 -8.18 -18.27
C PHE A 198 8.25 -7.10 -18.58
N LEU A 199 9.22 -6.84 -17.69
CA LEU A 199 10.20 -5.77 -17.85
C LEU A 199 11.33 -6.20 -18.78
N LYS A 200 11.67 -5.37 -19.78
CA LYS A 200 12.85 -5.59 -20.63
C LYS A 200 14.14 -5.56 -19.79
N PRO A 201 15.23 -6.19 -20.25
CA PRO A 201 16.55 -5.97 -19.68
C PRO A 201 16.88 -4.46 -19.64
N ASN A 202 17.41 -3.98 -18.52
CA ASN A 202 17.66 -2.55 -18.23
C ASN A 202 16.42 -1.66 -18.21
N GLY A 203 15.22 -2.24 -18.13
CA GLY A 203 14.00 -1.48 -17.92
C GLY A 203 13.98 -0.79 -16.54
N LYS A 204 13.11 0.21 -16.41
CA LYS A 204 12.99 1.05 -15.22
C LYS A 204 11.77 0.68 -14.37
N MET A 205 11.87 0.95 -13.07
CA MET A 205 10.78 0.79 -12.10
C MET A 205 10.58 2.11 -11.36
N PHE A 206 9.34 2.60 -11.31
CA PHE A 206 8.95 3.84 -10.65
C PHE A 206 7.81 3.55 -9.66
N PRO A 207 8.06 3.55 -8.34
CA PRO A 207 9.34 3.87 -7.66
C PRO A 207 10.42 2.80 -7.87
N THR A 208 11.68 3.20 -7.74
CA THR A 208 12.86 2.33 -7.88
C THR A 208 13.31 1.74 -6.54
N GLU A 209 13.26 2.56 -5.49
CA GLU A 209 13.59 2.13 -4.13
C GLU A 209 12.56 2.62 -3.12
N GLY A 210 12.41 1.87 -2.03
CA GLY A 210 11.71 2.30 -0.82
C GLY A 210 12.64 2.20 0.38
N HIS A 211 12.73 3.22 1.22
CA HIS A 211 13.58 3.23 2.41
C HIS A 211 12.67 3.30 3.64
N LEU A 212 12.63 2.24 4.46
CA LEU A 212 11.95 2.25 5.75
C LEU A 212 12.86 2.88 6.79
N TYR A 213 12.35 3.86 7.53
CA TYR A 213 13.04 4.46 8.67
C TYR A 213 12.43 4.01 9.98
N VAL A 214 13.29 3.79 10.97
CA VAL A 214 12.90 3.34 12.30
C VAL A 214 13.61 4.17 13.35
N ALA A 215 12.87 4.75 14.31
CA ALA A 215 13.46 5.49 15.42
C ALA A 215 12.76 5.16 16.76
N PRO A 216 13.49 5.06 17.88
CA PRO A 216 12.89 4.93 19.20
C PRO A 216 12.23 6.26 19.60
N PHE A 217 11.02 6.21 20.15
CA PHE A 217 10.30 7.41 20.57
C PHE A 217 9.89 7.40 22.05
N CYS A 218 9.75 8.60 22.60
CA CYS A 218 9.16 8.87 23.91
C CYS A 218 7.82 9.61 23.75
N ASP A 219 6.72 8.97 24.16
CA ASP A 219 5.40 9.58 24.22
C ASP A 219 4.59 8.94 25.35
N GLU A 220 4.77 9.47 26.56
CA GLU A 220 4.06 9.03 27.77
C GLU A 220 2.54 9.17 27.61
N ALA A 221 2.07 10.24 26.95
CA ALA A 221 0.64 10.50 26.79
C ALA A 221 -0.01 9.42 25.91
N LEU A 222 0.62 9.05 24.80
CA LEU A 222 0.16 7.93 23.97
C LEU A 222 0.17 6.61 24.76
N PHE A 223 1.27 6.32 25.47
CA PHE A 223 1.39 5.07 26.22
C PHE A 223 0.31 4.97 27.30
N GLN A 224 0.04 6.05 28.04
CA GLN A 224 -1.02 6.12 29.03
C GLN A 224 -2.40 5.98 28.39
N GLU A 225 -2.66 6.65 27.26
CA GLU A 225 -3.93 6.51 26.52
C GLU A 225 -4.22 5.05 26.20
N GLN A 226 -3.24 4.33 25.62
CA GLN A 226 -3.42 2.91 25.27
C GLN A 226 -3.50 2.03 26.52
N SER A 227 -2.70 2.30 27.55
CA SER A 227 -2.71 1.55 28.81
C SER A 227 -4.02 1.70 29.59
N MET A 228 -4.74 2.81 29.40
CA MET A 228 -6.01 3.08 30.07
C MET A 228 -7.23 2.50 29.34
N LYS A 229 -7.18 2.29 28.02
CA LYS A 229 -8.32 1.71 27.26
C LYS A 229 -8.85 0.39 27.86
N PRO A 230 -7.99 -0.57 28.28
CA PRO A 230 -8.46 -1.81 28.90
C PRO A 230 -9.13 -1.64 30.27
N ASN A 231 -9.06 -0.45 30.90
CA ASN A 231 -9.65 -0.23 32.23
C ASN A 231 -11.18 -0.36 32.24
N PHE A 232 -11.85 -0.27 31.08
CA PHE A 232 -13.26 -0.65 30.98
C PHE A 232 -13.50 -2.08 31.48
N TRP A 233 -12.56 -3.00 31.28
CA TRP A 233 -12.69 -4.39 31.73
C TRP A 233 -12.40 -4.57 33.22
N CYS A 234 -11.99 -3.52 33.95
CA CYS A 234 -11.79 -3.57 35.40
C CYS A 234 -13.09 -3.51 36.21
N HIS A 235 -14.27 -3.38 35.57
CA HIS A 235 -15.55 -3.34 36.29
C HIS A 235 -15.88 -4.69 36.93
N THR A 236 -16.06 -4.69 38.25
CA THR A 236 -16.45 -5.88 39.03
C THR A 236 -17.96 -6.13 39.05
N SER A 237 -18.78 -5.16 38.61
CA SER A 237 -20.24 -5.25 38.58
C SER A 237 -20.85 -4.39 37.46
N PHE A 238 -20.40 -4.58 36.21
CA PHE A 238 -21.00 -3.95 35.04
C PHE A 238 -22.36 -4.59 34.77
N HIS A 239 -23.46 -3.88 35.08
CA HIS A 239 -24.82 -4.43 35.06
C HIS A 239 -24.95 -5.76 35.85
N GLY A 240 -24.22 -5.91 36.96
CA GLY A 240 -24.21 -7.13 37.77
C GLY A 240 -23.24 -8.22 37.28
N VAL A 241 -22.43 -7.96 36.25
CA VAL A 241 -21.45 -8.91 35.70
C VAL A 241 -20.03 -8.44 36.02
N ASN A 242 -19.17 -9.35 36.48
CA ASN A 242 -17.75 -9.09 36.66
C ASN A 242 -16.99 -9.28 35.34
N LEU A 243 -16.37 -8.20 34.82
CA LEU A 243 -15.64 -8.19 33.55
C LEU A 243 -14.13 -8.47 33.69
N THR A 244 -13.59 -8.52 34.91
CA THR A 244 -12.13 -8.48 35.15
C THR A 244 -11.36 -9.63 34.52
N SER A 245 -12.00 -10.76 34.24
CA SER A 245 -11.37 -11.90 33.57
C SER A 245 -10.91 -11.61 32.15
N LEU A 246 -11.40 -10.54 31.51
CA LEU A 246 -11.05 -10.16 30.13
C LEU A 246 -10.05 -9.00 30.03
N ARG A 247 -9.62 -8.43 31.17
CA ARG A 247 -8.74 -7.26 31.19
C ARG A 247 -7.39 -7.52 30.52
N GLU A 248 -6.79 -8.68 30.76
CA GLU A 248 -5.49 -9.03 30.18
C GLU A 248 -5.58 -9.21 28.66
N SER A 249 -6.60 -9.94 28.19
CA SER A 249 -6.86 -10.09 26.75
C SER A 249 -7.11 -8.75 26.06
N ALA A 250 -7.86 -7.84 26.69
CA ALA A 250 -8.10 -6.50 26.15
C ALA A 250 -6.81 -5.63 26.12
N PHE A 251 -5.93 -5.80 27.11
CA PHE A 251 -4.62 -5.14 27.13
C PHE A 251 -3.74 -5.64 25.98
N GLU A 252 -3.64 -6.96 25.80
CA GLU A 252 -2.91 -7.54 24.67
C GLU A 252 -3.48 -7.10 23.32
N GLU A 253 -4.80 -7.10 23.18
CA GLU A 253 -5.48 -6.65 21.95
C GLU A 253 -5.15 -5.19 21.63
N THR A 254 -5.22 -4.31 22.64
CA THR A 254 -4.92 -2.88 22.45
C THR A 254 -3.46 -2.65 22.05
N PHE A 255 -2.52 -3.33 22.72
CA PHE A 255 -1.09 -3.19 22.44
C PHE A 255 -0.64 -3.90 21.15
N LYS A 256 -1.47 -4.80 20.59
CA LYS A 256 -1.25 -5.40 19.27
C LYS A 256 -1.56 -4.44 18.12
N GLN A 257 -2.19 -3.29 18.36
CA GLN A 257 -2.52 -2.34 17.30
C GLN A 257 -1.37 -1.37 17.03
N PRO A 258 -0.78 -1.34 15.82
CA PRO A 258 0.06 -0.23 15.42
C PRO A 258 -0.78 1.06 15.39
N ILE A 259 -0.20 2.16 15.87
CA ILE A 259 -0.88 3.47 15.90
C ILE A 259 -0.54 4.20 14.61
N VAL A 260 -1.56 4.55 13.83
CA VAL A 260 -1.42 5.36 12.61
C VAL A 260 -1.82 6.80 12.95
N ASP A 261 -0.83 7.66 13.04
CA ASP A 261 -0.96 9.11 13.21
C ASP A 261 0.35 9.82 12.88
N THR A 262 0.42 11.11 13.19
CA THR A 262 1.65 11.90 13.04
C THR A 262 2.10 12.43 14.40
N PHE A 263 3.39 12.69 14.52
CA PHE A 263 4.04 13.10 15.77
C PHE A 263 5.18 14.08 15.48
N HIS A 264 5.59 14.85 16.49
CA HIS A 264 6.71 15.77 16.34
C HIS A 264 8.04 15.00 16.42
N ILE A 265 8.96 15.22 15.49
CA ILE A 265 10.23 14.46 15.39
C ILE A 265 11.09 14.55 16.66
N SER A 266 10.94 15.60 17.47
CA SER A 266 11.63 15.74 18.77
C SER A 266 11.25 14.67 19.80
N SER A 267 10.16 13.92 19.57
CA SER A 267 9.80 12.75 20.38
C SER A 267 10.75 11.57 20.14
N CYS A 268 11.54 11.56 19.06
CA CYS A 268 12.55 10.54 18.81
C CYS A 268 13.76 10.75 19.74
N LEU A 269 14.23 9.67 20.37
CA LEU A 269 15.37 9.67 21.29
C LEU A 269 16.73 9.40 20.64
N ALA A 270 16.73 9.09 19.34
CA ALA A 270 17.92 8.85 18.53
C ALA A 270 17.61 9.16 17.06
N ALA A 271 18.66 9.29 16.24
CA ALA A 271 18.53 9.35 14.79
C ALA A 271 17.91 8.05 14.25
N ALA A 272 17.14 8.16 13.17
CA ALA A 272 16.49 7.02 12.56
C ALA A 272 17.48 6.12 11.83
N ASN A 273 17.32 4.81 12.01
CA ASN A 273 18.00 3.81 11.19
C ASN A 273 17.21 3.61 9.90
N LYS A 274 17.93 3.36 8.80
CA LYS A 274 17.36 3.20 7.47
C LYS A 274 17.52 1.76 6.97
N TYR A 275 16.43 1.17 6.51
CA TYR A 275 16.39 -0.11 5.82
C TYR A 275 16.00 0.09 4.35
N PRO A 276 16.96 0.00 3.42
CA PRO A 276 16.71 0.23 2.00
C PRO A 276 16.17 -1.02 1.30
N CYS A 277 15.21 -0.81 0.39
CA CYS A 277 14.64 -1.83 -0.49
C CYS A 277 14.79 -1.39 -1.94
N ASP A 278 15.65 -2.07 -2.70
CA ASP A 278 15.78 -1.89 -4.14
C ASP A 278 14.80 -2.84 -4.86
N PHE A 279 13.76 -2.29 -5.47
CA PHE A 279 12.70 -3.09 -6.11
C PHE A 279 13.19 -3.83 -7.37
N LEU A 280 14.26 -3.36 -8.01
CA LEU A 280 14.88 -4.09 -9.11
C LEU A 280 15.63 -5.33 -8.60
N ALA A 281 16.32 -5.21 -7.47
CA ALA A 281 17.13 -6.29 -6.88
C ALA A 281 16.33 -7.30 -6.06
N LEU A 282 15.24 -6.88 -5.40
CA LEU A 282 14.44 -7.73 -4.51
C LEU A 282 13.63 -8.79 -5.25
N ASN A 283 13.46 -9.95 -4.62
CA ASN A 283 12.54 -11.00 -5.04
C ASN A 283 11.31 -11.03 -4.11
N GLU A 284 10.21 -11.65 -4.56
CA GLU A 284 8.99 -11.75 -3.74
C GLU A 284 9.24 -12.45 -2.40
N GLN A 285 10.10 -13.47 -2.37
CA GLN A 285 10.42 -14.25 -1.17
C GLN A 285 11.16 -13.42 -0.11
N ASP A 286 11.91 -12.40 -0.52
CA ASP A 286 12.63 -11.50 0.39
C ASP A 286 11.64 -10.68 1.26
N LEU A 287 10.39 -10.56 0.82
CA LEU A 287 9.33 -9.84 1.52
C LEU A 287 8.51 -10.73 2.47
N TYR A 288 8.74 -12.05 2.50
CA TYR A 288 7.96 -12.96 3.35
C TYR A 288 8.39 -12.86 4.82
N VAL A 289 9.67 -12.64 5.06
CA VAL A 289 10.22 -12.36 6.39
C VAL A 289 11.27 -11.26 6.24
N ILE A 290 10.93 -10.08 6.74
CA ILE A 290 11.82 -8.91 6.75
C ILE A 290 12.44 -8.84 8.14
N ASP A 291 13.76 -9.04 8.23
CA ASP A 291 14.51 -9.06 9.48
C ASP A 291 15.51 -7.90 9.51
N VAL A 292 15.33 -6.97 10.43
CA VAL A 292 16.08 -5.72 10.48
C VAL A 292 16.73 -5.55 11.86
N PRO A 293 18.04 -5.81 12.00
CA PRO A 293 18.79 -5.44 13.20
C PRO A 293 18.98 -3.93 13.26
N LEU A 294 18.73 -3.35 14.43
CA LEU A 294 18.78 -1.91 14.68
C LEU A 294 19.73 -1.63 15.84
N MET A 295 20.47 -0.54 15.73
CA MET A 295 21.36 -0.03 16.76
C MET A 295 21.18 1.47 16.84
N PHE A 296 20.85 1.98 18.02
CA PHE A 296 20.60 3.40 18.26
C PHE A 296 21.60 3.94 19.28
N THR A 297 22.18 5.10 18.99
CA THR A 297 22.88 5.90 20.00
C THR A 297 21.92 6.95 20.54
N ILE A 298 21.58 6.83 21.80
CA ILE A 298 20.58 7.68 22.45
C ILE A 298 21.16 9.08 22.63
N THR A 299 20.44 10.09 22.17
CA THR A 299 20.85 11.49 22.27
C THR A 299 20.21 12.20 23.45
N THR A 300 19.10 11.66 23.97
CA THR A 300 18.39 12.22 25.13
C THR A 300 17.91 11.12 26.05
N SER A 301 18.14 11.28 27.36
CA SER A 301 17.66 10.35 28.38
C SER A 301 16.13 10.36 28.46
N GLY A 302 15.50 9.20 28.62
CA GLY A 302 14.05 9.08 28.69
C GLY A 302 13.56 7.64 28.58
N TYR A 303 12.24 7.47 28.50
CA TYR A 303 11.64 6.16 28.26
C TYR A 303 11.41 5.94 26.76
N ILE A 304 11.96 4.84 26.23
CA ILE A 304 11.55 4.29 24.94
C ILE A 304 10.20 3.64 25.15
N HIS A 305 9.15 4.28 24.65
CA HIS A 305 7.79 3.76 24.67
C HIS A 305 7.51 2.84 23.49
N GLY A 306 8.28 2.95 22.42
CA GLY A 306 8.08 2.20 21.20
C GLY A 306 9.06 2.57 20.09
N LEU A 307 8.80 2.01 18.91
CA LEU A 307 9.49 2.35 17.66
C LEU A 307 8.51 3.08 16.72
N ALA A 308 8.97 4.15 16.12
CA ALA A 308 8.25 4.92 15.11
C ALA A 308 8.80 4.62 13.72
N PHE A 309 7.91 4.62 12.73
CA PHE A 309 8.16 4.18 11.37
C PHE A 309 7.62 5.18 10.36
N TRP A 310 8.41 5.46 9.34
CA TRP A 310 8.02 6.18 8.13
C TRP A 310 8.85 5.67 6.96
N PHE A 311 8.54 6.11 5.75
CA PHE A 311 9.28 5.68 4.57
C PHE A 311 9.49 6.79 3.56
N ASP A 312 10.53 6.62 2.74
CA ASP A 312 10.74 7.41 1.53
C ASP A 312 10.71 6.50 0.30
N LEU A 313 10.30 7.03 -0.84
CA LEU A 313 10.38 6.39 -2.15
C LEU A 313 11.31 7.20 -3.05
N ALA A 314 12.23 6.51 -3.73
CA ALA A 314 13.10 7.11 -4.72
C ALA A 314 12.67 6.70 -6.13
N PHE A 315 12.49 7.69 -7.00
CA PHE A 315 12.27 7.51 -8.43
C PHE A 315 13.59 7.82 -9.15
N LYS A 316 14.43 6.80 -9.35
CA LYS A 316 15.77 6.94 -9.95
C LYS A 316 15.69 6.93 -11.47
N GLY A 317 15.22 8.03 -12.04
CA GLY A 317 15.20 8.20 -13.48
C GLY A 317 16.56 8.52 -14.09
N SER A 318 16.61 8.56 -15.41
CA SER A 318 17.83 8.80 -16.18
C SER A 318 18.29 10.26 -16.15
N SER A 319 17.40 11.20 -15.81
CA SER A 319 17.73 12.63 -15.69
C SER A 319 17.95 13.02 -14.23
N GLU A 320 16.99 12.71 -13.35
CA GLU A 320 17.02 13.10 -11.94
C GLU A 320 16.43 12.02 -11.04
N THR A 321 16.91 11.97 -9.80
CA THR A 321 16.26 11.20 -8.73
C THR A 321 15.28 12.09 -7.98
N VAL A 322 14.00 11.74 -8.02
CA VAL A 322 12.93 12.43 -7.27
C VAL A 322 12.57 11.60 -6.04
N TRP A 323 12.25 12.27 -4.93
CA TRP A 323 11.88 11.62 -3.67
C TRP A 323 10.46 11.97 -3.25
N LEU A 324 9.71 10.96 -2.80
CA LEU A 324 8.49 11.12 -2.03
C LEU A 324 8.80 10.68 -0.61
N SER A 325 8.65 11.56 0.38
CA SER A 325 8.90 11.24 1.78
C SER A 325 7.61 11.28 2.59
N THR A 326 7.51 10.37 3.57
CA THR A 326 6.47 10.37 4.60
C THR A 326 7.05 10.67 5.99
N SER A 327 8.25 11.25 6.04
CA SER A 327 8.88 11.69 7.28
C SER A 327 7.95 12.61 8.07
N PRO A 328 7.94 12.55 9.42
CA PRO A 328 7.21 13.50 10.25
C PRO A 328 7.74 14.94 10.14
N MET A 329 8.85 15.15 9.40
CA MET A 329 9.39 16.47 9.09
C MET A 329 8.86 17.04 7.76
N GLU A 330 8.16 16.23 6.97
CA GLU A 330 7.64 16.60 5.66
C GLU A 330 6.12 16.87 5.71
N PRO A 331 5.55 17.53 4.69
CA PRO A 331 4.11 17.70 4.59
C PRO A 331 3.37 16.37 4.71
N LEU A 332 2.31 16.38 5.52
CA LEU A 332 1.55 15.18 5.84
C LEU A 332 0.93 14.54 4.59
N THR A 333 1.07 13.23 4.48
CA THR A 333 0.45 12.39 3.46
C THR A 333 -0.65 11.52 4.08
N HIS A 334 -1.48 10.88 3.25
CA HIS A 334 -2.53 9.97 3.75
C HIS A 334 -1.98 8.71 4.44
N TRP A 335 -0.70 8.39 4.28
CA TRP A 335 -0.04 7.29 4.99
C TRP A 335 0.27 7.60 6.44
N TYR A 336 0.36 8.89 6.81
CA TYR A 336 0.84 9.32 8.12
C TYR A 336 2.19 8.66 8.46
N GLN A 337 2.47 8.46 9.74
CA GLN A 337 3.52 7.60 10.26
C GLN A 337 2.88 6.47 11.07
N VAL A 338 3.69 5.48 11.45
CA VAL A 338 3.23 4.36 12.29
C VAL A 338 4.06 4.28 13.55
N ARG A 339 3.43 4.07 14.69
CA ARG A 339 4.08 3.90 15.99
C ARG A 339 3.68 2.57 16.61
N CYS A 340 4.66 1.74 16.92
CA CYS A 340 4.47 0.46 17.60
C CYS A 340 4.96 0.57 19.03
N LEU A 341 4.04 0.45 20.00
CA LEU A 341 4.37 0.50 21.42
C LEU A 341 5.08 -0.78 21.87
N LEU A 342 5.98 -0.66 22.82
CA LEU A 342 6.47 -1.77 23.64
C LEU A 342 5.43 -2.08 24.72
N GLN A 343 5.37 -3.33 25.20
CA GLN A 343 4.50 -3.67 26.34
C GLN A 343 4.98 -3.01 27.64
N SER A 344 6.30 -2.91 27.81
CA SER A 344 6.94 -2.25 28.94
C SER A 344 7.96 -1.22 28.43
N PRO A 345 7.85 0.07 28.78
CA PRO A 345 8.82 1.08 28.36
C PRO A 345 10.22 0.79 28.90
N VAL A 346 11.25 1.14 28.14
CA VAL A 346 12.65 0.94 28.52
C VAL A 346 13.30 2.28 28.80
N TYR A 347 13.76 2.50 30.04
CA TYR A 347 14.50 3.72 30.38
C TYR A 347 15.93 3.67 29.83
N VAL A 348 16.37 4.78 29.23
CA VAL A 348 17.69 4.93 28.62
C VAL A 348 18.32 6.26 28.98
N HIS A 349 19.65 6.30 29.00
CA HIS A 349 20.43 7.50 29.22
C HIS A 349 21.07 8.01 27.93
N GLN A 350 21.20 9.33 27.81
CA GLN A 350 21.99 9.97 26.76
C GLN A 350 23.40 9.35 26.66
N GLY A 351 23.85 9.11 25.44
CA GLY A 351 25.12 8.46 25.11
C GLY A 351 25.09 6.94 25.13
N GLN A 352 24.01 6.30 25.62
CA GLN A 352 23.91 4.84 25.60
C GLN A 352 23.64 4.31 24.20
N ASN A 353 24.19 3.13 23.91
CA ASN A 353 23.85 2.36 22.73
C ASN A 353 22.76 1.35 23.09
N VAL A 354 21.69 1.32 22.31
CA VAL A 354 20.54 0.44 22.48
C VAL A 354 20.43 -0.45 21.26
N SER A 355 20.26 -1.76 21.51
CA SER A 355 20.01 -2.72 20.44
C SER A 355 18.51 -2.94 20.30
N ALA A 356 18.02 -2.83 19.07
CA ALA A 356 16.64 -3.13 18.74
C ALA A 356 16.58 -4.08 17.54
N HIS A 357 15.42 -4.68 17.34
CA HIS A 357 15.21 -5.61 16.23
C HIS A 357 13.76 -5.54 15.78
N LEU A 358 13.56 -5.50 14.47
CA LEU A 358 12.27 -5.52 13.80
C LEU A 358 12.21 -6.80 12.97
N THR A 359 11.18 -7.62 13.19
CA THR A 359 10.82 -8.71 12.28
C THR A 359 9.41 -8.48 11.77
N MET A 360 9.22 -8.53 10.45
CA MET A 360 7.89 -8.51 9.84
C MET A 360 7.67 -9.83 9.11
N ARG A 361 6.66 -10.60 9.51
CA ARG A 361 6.29 -11.88 8.88
C ARG A 361 5.02 -11.72 8.09
N ALA A 362 5.09 -11.95 6.78
CA ALA A 362 3.95 -11.84 5.90
C ALA A 362 2.88 -12.88 6.28
N ASN A 363 1.62 -12.43 6.40
CA ASN A 363 0.48 -13.29 6.71
C ASN A 363 -0.50 -13.34 5.53
N SER A 364 -1.45 -14.29 5.58
CA SER A 364 -2.43 -14.52 4.51
C SER A 364 -3.50 -13.43 4.38
N ARG A 365 -3.58 -12.49 5.34
CA ARG A 365 -4.55 -11.38 5.35
C ARG A 365 -4.04 -10.12 4.64
N GLN A 366 -3.09 -10.29 3.72
CA GLN A 366 -2.42 -9.22 2.98
C GLN A 366 -1.74 -8.21 3.91
N SER A 367 -1.07 -8.69 4.96
CA SER A 367 -0.38 -7.83 5.92
C SER A 367 0.76 -8.57 6.59
N TYR A 368 1.27 -8.01 7.69
CA TYR A 368 2.41 -8.52 8.43
C TYR A 368 2.10 -8.65 9.93
N ASP A 369 2.58 -9.74 10.51
CA ASP A 369 2.77 -9.83 11.96
C ASP A 369 4.12 -9.15 12.28
N VAL A 370 4.10 -8.12 13.11
CA VAL A 370 5.25 -7.24 13.37
C VAL A 370 5.78 -7.51 14.77
N GLU A 371 6.96 -8.10 14.88
CA GLU A 371 7.66 -8.30 16.14
C GLU A 371 8.71 -7.20 16.32
N ILE A 372 8.65 -6.48 17.44
CA ILE A 372 9.67 -5.51 17.82
C ILE A 372 10.33 -5.91 19.13
N SER A 373 11.62 -5.64 19.25
CA SER A 373 12.34 -5.76 20.52
C SER A 373 13.31 -4.61 20.73
N VAL A 374 13.49 -4.23 21.99
CA VAL A 374 14.46 -3.22 22.44
C VAL A 374 15.17 -3.80 23.65
N SER A 375 16.48 -3.75 23.67
CA SER A 375 17.31 -4.26 24.76
C SER A 375 18.53 -3.39 25.00
N HIS A 376 18.94 -3.31 26.26
CA HIS A 376 20.20 -2.67 26.61
C HIS A 376 21.34 -3.71 26.52
N PRO A 377 22.32 -3.52 25.62
CA PRO A 377 23.43 -4.45 25.46
C PRO A 377 24.13 -4.71 26.80
N GLY A 378 24.40 -5.98 27.11
CA GLY A 378 25.09 -6.38 28.35
C GLY A 378 24.24 -6.36 29.62
N THR A 379 22.93 -6.15 29.53
CA THR A 379 22.00 -6.25 30.67
C THR A 379 20.87 -7.24 30.39
N SER A 380 20.06 -7.55 31.41
CA SER A 380 18.82 -8.33 31.25
C SER A 380 17.61 -7.48 30.82
N VAL A 381 17.77 -6.15 30.67
CA VAL A 381 16.67 -5.26 30.29
C VAL A 381 16.34 -5.47 28.83
N LYS A 382 15.18 -6.10 28.58
CA LYS A 382 14.61 -6.34 27.26
C LYS A 382 13.10 -6.13 27.33
N SER A 383 12.57 -5.45 26.33
CA SER A 383 11.13 -5.33 26.11
C SER A 383 10.79 -5.72 24.68
N THR A 384 9.65 -6.34 24.50
CA THR A 384 9.18 -6.88 23.21
C THR A 384 7.71 -6.58 23.02
N ASN A 385 7.27 -6.56 21.77
CA ASN A 385 5.84 -6.62 21.45
C ASN A 385 5.65 -7.32 20.09
N VAL A 386 4.45 -7.88 19.89
CA VAL A 386 3.99 -8.45 18.63
C VAL A 386 2.73 -7.71 18.24
N LEU A 387 2.70 -7.13 17.06
CA LEU A 387 1.62 -6.29 16.56
C LEU A 387 1.03 -6.86 15.26
N ASP A 388 -0.25 -6.58 15.03
CA ASP A 388 -0.97 -6.96 13.81
C ASP A 388 -1.14 -5.75 12.91
N LEU A 389 -0.32 -5.66 11.85
CA LEU A 389 -0.38 -4.55 10.90
C LEU A 389 -1.70 -4.49 10.10
N LYS A 390 -2.50 -5.57 10.12
CA LYS A 390 -3.83 -5.59 9.51
C LYS A 390 -4.86 -4.82 10.34
N ASN A 391 -4.62 -4.65 11.64
CA ASN A 391 -5.55 -4.02 12.58
C ASN A 391 -4.95 -2.77 13.25
N PRO A 392 -4.61 -1.71 12.47
CA PRO A 392 -4.10 -0.48 13.05
C PRO A 392 -5.18 0.30 13.81
N TYR A 393 -4.76 1.04 14.82
CA TYR A 393 -5.58 2.06 15.46
C TYR A 393 -5.29 3.43 14.83
N PHE A 394 -6.30 3.98 14.16
CA PHE A 394 -6.22 5.29 13.53
C PHE A 394 -6.47 6.39 14.56
N ARG A 395 -5.41 7.14 14.91
CA ARG A 395 -5.46 8.19 15.93
C ARG A 395 -5.43 9.58 15.28
N TYR A 396 -6.49 9.88 14.52
CA TYR A 396 -6.64 11.18 13.87
C TYR A 396 -7.16 12.21 14.87
N GLY A 397 -6.31 13.16 15.28
CA GLY A 397 -6.68 14.28 16.13
C GLY A 397 -6.60 15.61 15.38
N ASN A 398 -7.59 16.49 15.55
CA ASN A 398 -7.56 17.89 15.11
C ASN A 398 -6.64 18.78 15.99
N GLN A 399 -5.80 18.19 16.84
CA GLN A 399 -4.94 18.94 17.76
C GLN A 399 -3.58 19.17 17.13
N VAL A 400 -3.09 20.41 17.26
CA VAL A 400 -1.70 20.75 16.97
C VAL A 400 -0.82 19.79 17.76
N ILE A 401 0.04 19.05 17.05
CA ILE A 401 0.98 18.11 17.64
C ILE A 401 2.02 18.93 18.40
N ALA A 402 1.75 19.20 19.66
CA ALA A 402 2.72 19.83 20.53
C ALA A 402 3.88 18.84 20.77
N PRO A 403 5.13 19.32 20.85
CA PRO A 403 6.21 18.51 21.40
C PRO A 403 5.78 17.96 22.76
N SER A 404 6.08 16.69 23.05
CA SER A 404 5.84 16.15 24.38
C SER A 404 6.51 17.03 25.45
N LEU A 405 6.05 17.03 26.70
CA LEU A 405 6.69 17.82 27.78
C LEU A 405 8.15 17.41 28.04
N GLN A 406 8.58 16.27 27.48
CA GLN A 406 9.95 15.75 27.49
C GLN A 406 10.60 15.79 26.09
N ALA A 407 10.02 16.52 25.14
CA ALA A 407 10.55 16.67 23.81
C ALA A 407 11.92 17.33 23.82
N ASN A 408 12.77 16.89 22.90
CA ASN A 408 14.06 17.53 22.68
C ASN A 408 13.88 18.97 22.20
N GLU A 409 14.71 19.89 22.72
CA GLU A 409 14.80 21.26 22.19
C GLU A 409 15.29 21.27 20.72
N VAL A 410 16.04 20.23 20.31
CA VAL A 410 16.52 20.02 18.94
C VAL A 410 16.41 18.53 18.56
N SER A 411 15.87 18.21 17.39
CA SER A 411 15.63 16.83 16.97
C SER A 411 16.95 16.08 16.65
N PRO A 412 17.16 14.87 17.20
CA PRO A 412 18.36 14.05 16.91
C PRO A 412 18.47 13.67 15.44
N THR A 413 17.33 13.32 14.85
CA THR A 413 17.20 13.00 13.43
C THR A 413 17.52 14.22 12.56
N GLU A 414 17.07 15.40 12.98
CA GLU A 414 17.37 16.67 12.30
C GLU A 414 18.87 17.00 12.36
N GLN A 415 19.49 16.90 13.54
CA GLN A 415 20.94 17.13 13.68
C GLN A 415 21.74 16.18 12.80
N TYR A 416 21.37 14.90 12.77
CA TYR A 416 22.04 13.90 11.95
C TYR A 416 21.95 14.22 10.45
N TYR A 417 20.76 14.57 9.95
CA TYR A 417 20.61 14.92 8.54
C TYR A 417 21.31 16.24 8.18
N ALA A 418 21.28 17.23 9.07
CA ALA A 418 21.98 18.50 8.89
C ALA A 418 23.50 18.32 8.86
N SER A 419 24.07 17.46 9.71
CA SER A 419 25.52 17.19 9.72
C SER A 419 25.99 16.37 8.51
N ASN A 420 25.10 15.56 7.93
CA ASN A 420 25.44 14.63 6.85
C ASN A 420 25.08 15.14 5.46
N GLY A 421 24.63 16.40 5.34
CA GLY A 421 24.37 17.04 4.04
C GLY A 421 23.21 16.43 3.25
N TYR A 422 22.23 15.82 3.93
CA TYR A 422 20.99 15.36 3.31
C TYR A 422 20.09 16.57 2.98
N HIS A 423 20.49 17.38 2.00
CA HIS A 423 19.57 18.20 1.24
C HIS A 423 19.06 17.36 0.08
N THR A 424 17.97 16.66 0.32
CA THR A 424 17.22 15.99 -0.73
C THR A 424 16.70 17.06 -1.70
N ASN A 425 16.87 16.83 -3.01
CA ASN A 425 16.09 17.52 -4.05
C ASN A 425 14.63 17.04 -3.92
N MET A 426 13.96 17.39 -2.83
CA MET A 426 12.54 17.15 -2.64
C MET A 426 11.78 18.16 -3.48
N VAL A 427 10.64 17.73 -4.02
CA VAL A 427 9.78 18.60 -4.80
C VAL A 427 9.33 19.74 -3.88
N ASN A 428 9.96 20.89 -4.06
CA ASN A 428 9.62 22.11 -3.34
C ASN A 428 8.14 22.39 -3.61
N THR A 429 7.33 22.47 -2.56
CA THR A 429 5.86 22.66 -2.62
C THR A 429 5.43 24.02 -3.18
N LYS A 430 6.33 24.77 -3.81
CA LYS A 430 5.95 25.95 -4.57
C LYS A 430 5.22 25.48 -5.83
N PRO A 431 3.97 25.93 -6.08
CA PRO A 431 3.38 25.75 -7.39
C PRO A 431 4.36 26.27 -8.43
N LEU A 432 4.59 25.48 -9.49
CA LEU A 432 5.35 25.93 -10.64
C LEU A 432 4.90 27.36 -11.00
N PRO A 433 5.82 28.33 -11.16
CA PRO A 433 5.45 29.58 -11.81
C PRO A 433 4.83 29.18 -13.14
N ALA A 434 3.66 29.73 -13.45
CA ALA A 434 2.99 29.48 -14.72
C ALA A 434 3.99 29.74 -15.87
N HIS A 435 4.59 28.68 -16.41
CA HIS A 435 5.42 28.75 -17.59
C HIS A 435 4.47 28.86 -18.78
N GLU A 436 3.98 30.07 -19.02
CA GLU A 436 3.08 30.43 -20.13
C GLU A 436 3.69 30.22 -21.53
N GLN A 437 4.90 29.67 -21.66
CA GLN A 437 5.61 29.56 -22.94
C GLN A 437 5.83 28.15 -23.51
N GLN A 438 5.29 27.08 -22.91
CA GLN A 438 5.28 25.75 -23.54
C GLN A 438 3.91 25.09 -23.66
N VAL A 439 2.86 25.69 -23.08
CA VAL A 439 1.46 25.21 -23.23
C VAL A 439 0.82 25.65 -24.56
N GLN A 440 1.44 26.58 -25.29
CA GLN A 440 0.91 27.04 -26.58
C GLN A 440 0.94 25.98 -27.71
N ASN A 441 1.67 24.87 -27.54
CA ASN A 441 1.66 23.77 -28.51
C ASN A 441 0.60 22.69 -28.24
N LEU A 442 -0.14 22.78 -27.13
CA LEU A 442 -1.24 21.85 -26.80
C LEU A 442 -2.63 22.42 -27.13
N ALA A 443 -2.73 23.70 -27.53
CA ALA A 443 -3.98 24.36 -27.88
C ALA A 443 -4.55 23.95 -29.27
N ASN A 444 -3.91 23.04 -30.01
CA ASN A 444 -4.37 22.59 -31.33
C ASN A 444 -5.19 21.29 -31.34
N PHE A 445 -5.56 20.74 -30.19
CA PHE A 445 -6.59 19.70 -30.14
C PHE A 445 -7.96 20.34 -29.91
N THR A 446 -8.58 20.73 -31.02
CA THR A 446 -10.01 21.02 -31.27
C THR A 446 -10.94 21.00 -30.05
N ALA A 447 -11.41 22.20 -29.69
CA ALA A 447 -12.64 22.41 -28.95
C ALA A 447 -13.83 21.82 -29.73
N VAL A 448 -14.50 20.81 -29.16
CA VAL A 448 -15.87 20.46 -29.57
C VAL A 448 -16.81 21.24 -28.66
N SER A 449 -17.39 22.30 -29.21
CA SER A 449 -18.47 23.06 -28.57
C SER A 449 -19.73 22.18 -28.49
N ILE A 450 -20.17 21.85 -27.28
CA ILE A 450 -21.54 21.36 -27.06
C ILE A 450 -22.35 22.58 -26.62
N SER A 451 -23.07 23.18 -27.56
CA SER A 451 -24.14 24.14 -27.28
C SER A 451 -25.48 23.42 -27.45
N GLY A 452 -26.35 23.54 -26.45
CA GLY A 452 -27.78 23.21 -26.58
C GLY A 452 -28.25 21.97 -25.84
N ALA A 453 -28.57 22.12 -24.56
CA ALA A 453 -29.75 21.51 -23.94
C ALA A 453 -30.02 22.22 -22.60
N GLY A 454 -30.97 23.15 -22.60
CA GLY A 454 -31.45 23.76 -21.38
C GLY A 454 -32.28 22.77 -20.57
N TYR A 455 -32.01 22.66 -19.28
CA TYR A 455 -32.97 22.15 -18.31
C TYR A 455 -32.91 22.99 -17.04
N GLY A 456 -34.10 23.44 -16.64
CA GLY A 456 -34.35 24.41 -15.60
C GLY A 456 -33.98 23.92 -14.21
N CYS A 457 -33.57 24.89 -13.41
CA CYS A 457 -33.43 24.79 -11.97
C CYS A 457 -34.80 24.54 -11.34
N SER A 458 -34.98 23.39 -10.68
CA SER A 458 -36.04 23.23 -9.67
C SER A 458 -35.38 22.86 -8.35
N GLN A 459 -35.53 23.78 -7.41
CA GLN A 459 -35.27 23.60 -5.99
C GLN A 459 -36.15 22.46 -5.46
N TYR A 460 -35.56 21.52 -4.74
CA TYR A 460 -36.29 20.69 -3.79
C TYR A 460 -35.56 20.76 -2.45
N GLY A 461 -36.15 21.51 -1.53
CA GLY A 461 -35.96 21.32 -0.10
C GLY A 461 -37.11 20.48 0.44
N PHE A 462 -36.80 19.62 1.41
CA PHE A 462 -37.72 19.08 2.43
C PHE A 462 -36.82 18.79 3.65
N LYS A 463 -36.98 19.55 4.73
CA LYS A 463 -37.82 19.28 5.92
C LYS A 463 -37.27 18.18 6.81
#